data_AF-A0A9P7Y8Y5-F1
#
_entry.id   AF-A0A9P7Y8Y5-F1
#
_cell.length_a   1.000
_cell.length_b   1.000
_cell.length_c   1.000
_cell.angle_alpha   90.00
_cell.angle_beta   90.00
_cell.angle_gamma   90.00
#
_symmetry.space_group_name_H-M   'P 1'
#
loop_
_entity.id
_entity.type
_entity.pdbx_description
1 polymer ?
#
loop_
_entity_poly.entity_id
_entity_poly.type
_entity_poly.pdbx_seq_one_letter_code
_entity_poly.pdbx_strand_id
1 'polypeptide(L)'
;MSMLLAMKADDAALNQALPVAIASNEVEKARVLLARDADASLLCNEFLKAVDTGSDEMVDALTGKMKGSCQSCRDKGLVRAATSEQKNKVSKLLQKGADRNFDGAAALIASINGDWGDIAVDIVSHKGMSLHRDLLDWAVGAAYAKAQYQTLEACLLAGAHGPRTDMTLVKAVEHGQCDIAATLVRWGASVECQSGAPVVLATKRGEARMLLAVLHGKPSNSAMASAISQIVTLGDIGIAYQMIELLLSAGLRGDAVSETLIQILDTKLLKGDENARCGLSCLLLEKGGAVELLSQSVGPTAINRALRDVLEHS
;
A
#
# COMPACT_ATOMS: atom_id res chain seq x y z
N MET A 1 23.96 -28.74 48.98
CA MET A 1 24.13 -30.14 48.47
C MET A 1 23.23 -30.45 47.25
N SER A 2 22.60 -29.47 46.59
CA SER A 2 21.69 -29.69 45.45
C SER A 2 22.30 -29.35 44.07
N MET A 3 23.39 -28.58 44.03
CA MET A 3 24.08 -28.22 42.77
C MET A 3 24.99 -29.34 42.23
N LEU A 4 25.52 -30.20 43.11
CA LEU A 4 26.50 -31.25 42.77
C LEU A 4 25.85 -32.51 42.16
N LEU A 5 24.61 -32.83 42.53
CA LEU A 5 23.86 -33.94 41.94
C LEU A 5 23.37 -33.62 40.52
N ALA A 6 23.20 -32.34 40.19
CA ALA A 6 22.76 -31.91 38.87
C ALA A 6 23.87 -31.88 37.81
N MET A 7 25.14 -32.06 38.19
CA MET A 7 26.27 -32.21 37.24
C MET A 7 26.44 -33.63 36.69
N LYS A 8 25.65 -34.60 37.20
CA LYS A 8 25.64 -36.00 36.77
C LYS A 8 24.28 -36.46 36.24
N ALA A 9 23.38 -35.54 35.96
CA ALA A 9 22.12 -35.89 35.29
C ALA A 9 22.47 -36.44 33.90
N ASP A 10 22.14 -37.70 33.70
CA ASP A 10 22.11 -38.36 32.41
C ASP A 10 21.14 -37.62 31.47
N ASP A 11 21.47 -37.54 30.18
CA ASP A 11 20.69 -36.80 29.17
C ASP A 11 19.18 -37.15 29.21
N ALA A 12 18.85 -38.37 29.63
CA ALA A 12 17.49 -38.83 29.86
C ALA A 12 16.76 -38.04 30.97
N ALA A 13 17.39 -37.78 32.11
CA ALA A 13 16.81 -37.02 33.21
C ALA A 13 16.60 -35.55 32.84
N LEU A 14 17.53 -34.96 32.08
CA LEU A 14 17.40 -33.59 31.57
C LEU A 14 16.22 -33.44 30.61
N ASN A 15 16.08 -34.37 29.66
CA ASN A 15 14.99 -34.37 28.68
C ASN A 15 13.62 -34.73 29.31
N GLN A 16 13.60 -35.46 30.43
CA GLN A 16 12.36 -35.70 31.19
C GLN A 16 11.94 -34.49 32.05
N ALA A 17 12.90 -33.73 32.58
CA ALA A 17 12.62 -32.58 33.43
C ALA A 17 12.18 -31.33 32.65
N LEU A 18 12.68 -31.16 31.42
CA LEU A 18 12.44 -29.97 30.61
C LEU A 18 10.94 -29.75 30.28
N PRO A 19 10.15 -30.76 29.84
CA PRO A 19 8.71 -30.60 29.61
C PRO A 19 7.94 -30.09 30.84
N VAL A 20 8.31 -30.57 32.04
CA VAL A 20 7.65 -30.19 33.30
C VAL A 20 7.95 -28.72 33.64
N ALA A 21 9.20 -28.29 33.47
CA ALA A 21 9.60 -26.90 33.67
C ALA A 21 8.88 -25.96 32.68
N ILE A 22 8.73 -26.38 31.41
CA ILE A 22 7.98 -25.62 30.39
C ILE A 22 6.50 -25.54 30.77
N ALA A 23 5.87 -26.68 31.10
CA ALA A 23 4.46 -26.74 31.44
C ALA A 23 4.11 -25.90 32.68
N SER A 24 5.05 -25.75 33.61
CA SER A 24 4.92 -24.95 34.83
C SER A 24 5.40 -23.49 34.65
N ASN A 25 5.81 -23.10 33.45
CA ASN A 25 6.37 -21.78 33.12
C ASN A 25 7.57 -21.38 34.01
N GLU A 26 8.38 -22.34 34.44
CA GLU A 26 9.57 -22.12 35.29
C GLU A 26 10.80 -21.75 34.45
N VAL A 27 10.85 -20.48 34.01
CA VAL A 27 11.85 -19.96 33.06
C VAL A 27 13.29 -20.29 33.44
N GLU A 28 13.68 -20.02 34.69
CA GLU A 28 15.06 -20.25 35.13
C GLU A 28 15.44 -21.73 35.14
N LYS A 29 14.51 -22.62 35.51
CA LYS A 29 14.76 -24.07 35.44
C LYS A 29 14.90 -24.52 33.99
N ALA A 30 14.04 -24.04 33.10
CA ALA A 30 14.16 -24.32 31.67
C ALA A 30 15.50 -23.82 31.10
N ARG A 31 15.94 -22.60 31.43
CA ARG A 31 17.24 -22.06 31.00
C ARG A 31 18.42 -22.91 31.48
N VAL A 32 18.41 -23.33 32.75
CA VAL A 32 19.46 -24.19 33.31
C VAL A 32 19.49 -25.56 32.64
N LEU A 33 18.33 -26.15 32.34
CA LEU A 33 18.24 -27.44 31.65
C LEU A 33 18.76 -27.33 30.21
N LEU A 34 18.36 -26.31 29.46
CA LEU A 34 18.84 -26.04 28.10
C LEU A 34 20.34 -25.75 28.06
N ALA A 35 20.87 -25.02 29.05
CA ALA A 35 22.30 -24.77 29.18
C ALA A 35 23.13 -26.05 29.47
N ARG A 36 22.46 -27.14 29.86
CA ARG A 36 23.05 -28.46 30.09
C ARG A 36 22.73 -29.45 28.95
N ASP A 37 22.50 -28.94 27.74
CA ASP A 37 22.26 -29.75 26.54
C ASP A 37 20.93 -30.54 26.52
N ALA A 38 19.96 -30.18 27.35
CA ALA A 38 18.58 -30.66 27.19
C ALA A 38 18.05 -30.23 25.80
N ASP A 39 17.32 -31.14 25.14
CA ASP A 39 16.86 -30.95 23.77
C ASP A 39 15.37 -30.56 23.73
N ALA A 40 15.09 -29.30 23.33
CA ALA A 40 13.73 -28.82 23.12
C ALA A 40 13.21 -29.04 21.69
N SER A 41 14.03 -29.55 20.77
CA SER A 41 13.63 -29.69 19.36
C SER A 41 12.46 -30.66 19.15
N LEU A 42 12.32 -31.64 20.05
CA LEU A 42 11.24 -32.63 20.06
C LEU A 42 10.00 -32.19 20.86
N LEU A 43 10.09 -31.09 21.62
CA LEU A 43 9.04 -30.61 22.53
C LEU A 43 8.08 -29.64 21.86
N CYS A 44 7.60 -29.99 20.67
CA CYS A 44 6.79 -29.09 19.85
C CYS A 44 5.44 -28.74 20.49
N ASN A 45 4.79 -29.69 21.17
CA ASN A 45 3.50 -29.43 21.81
C ASN A 45 3.66 -28.49 23.01
N GLU A 46 4.69 -28.72 23.82
CA GLU A 46 5.04 -27.91 24.99
C GLU A 46 5.45 -26.50 24.56
N PHE A 47 6.26 -26.38 23.50
CA PHE A 47 6.63 -25.10 22.93
C PHE A 47 5.41 -24.31 22.46
N LEU A 48 4.53 -24.91 21.67
CA LEU A 48 3.34 -24.21 21.17
C LEU A 48 2.39 -23.83 22.31
N LYS A 49 2.25 -24.67 23.34
CA LYS A 49 1.48 -24.32 24.55
C LYS A 49 2.12 -23.15 25.31
N ALA A 50 3.45 -23.09 25.38
CA ALA A 50 4.18 -21.97 25.97
C ALA A 50 4.01 -20.67 25.15
N VAL A 51 3.93 -20.77 23.82
CA VAL A 51 3.54 -19.64 22.97
C VAL A 51 2.13 -19.17 23.31
N ASP A 52 1.18 -20.08 23.48
CA ASP A 52 -0.22 -19.72 23.76
C ASP A 52 -0.42 -19.12 25.16
N THR A 53 0.23 -19.69 26.19
CA THR A 53 -0.11 -19.43 27.61
C THR A 53 1.08 -19.09 28.50
N GLY A 54 2.31 -19.36 28.04
CA GLY A 54 3.53 -19.12 28.81
C GLY A 54 4.00 -17.66 28.77
N SER A 55 5.09 -17.38 29.48
CA SER A 55 5.74 -16.06 29.48
C SER A 55 6.54 -15.79 28.20
N ASP A 56 6.77 -14.51 27.90
CA ASP A 56 7.63 -14.10 26.78
C ASP A 56 9.08 -14.59 26.98
N GLU A 57 9.53 -14.70 28.22
CA GLU A 57 10.86 -15.16 28.63
C GLU A 57 11.02 -16.66 28.43
N MET A 58 9.94 -17.44 28.63
CA MET A 58 9.91 -18.86 28.34
C MET A 58 10.06 -19.10 26.83
N VAL A 59 9.33 -18.35 25.99
CA VAL A 59 9.47 -18.44 24.53
C VAL A 59 10.88 -18.06 24.07
N ASP A 60 11.47 -17.00 24.65
CA ASP A 60 12.87 -16.64 24.35
C ASP A 60 13.86 -17.74 24.77
N ALA A 61 13.67 -18.35 25.95
CA ALA A 61 14.51 -19.45 26.40
C ALA A 61 14.44 -20.64 25.44
N LEU A 62 13.23 -21.02 25.01
CA LEU A 62 13.01 -22.17 24.12
C LEU A 62 13.42 -21.90 22.66
N THR A 63 13.61 -20.64 22.27
CA THR A 63 14.10 -20.26 20.93
C THR A 63 15.60 -19.93 20.90
N GLY A 64 16.34 -20.30 21.97
CA GLY A 64 17.79 -20.10 22.07
C GLY A 64 18.62 -20.85 21.00
N LYS A 65 19.90 -20.49 20.90
CA LYS A 65 20.83 -20.99 19.86
C LYS A 65 21.20 -22.49 19.99
N MET A 66 21.03 -23.09 21.16
CA MET A 66 21.41 -24.48 21.42
C MET A 66 20.15 -25.32 21.67
N LYS A 67 19.91 -26.31 20.79
CA LYS A 67 18.80 -27.30 20.88
C LYS A 67 17.42 -26.72 21.24
N GLY A 68 17.11 -25.52 20.73
CA GLY A 68 15.81 -24.89 20.89
C GLY A 68 14.72 -25.56 20.05
N SER A 69 13.50 -25.01 20.13
CA SER A 69 12.34 -25.42 19.34
C SER A 69 12.68 -25.52 17.85
N CYS A 70 12.21 -26.57 17.16
CA CYS A 70 12.48 -26.73 15.73
C CYS A 70 11.85 -25.61 14.87
N GLN A 71 12.32 -25.44 13.63
CA GLN A 71 11.87 -24.38 12.72
C GLN A 71 10.35 -24.37 12.53
N SER A 72 9.75 -25.53 12.21
CA SER A 72 8.30 -25.63 12.01
C SER A 72 7.50 -25.18 13.23
N CYS A 73 8.01 -25.42 14.43
CA CYS A 73 7.36 -25.02 15.66
C CYS A 73 7.51 -23.51 15.91
N ARG A 74 8.64 -22.88 15.55
CA ARG A 74 8.78 -21.42 15.51
C ARG A 74 7.80 -20.76 14.53
N ASP A 75 7.67 -21.32 13.33
CA ASP A 75 6.78 -20.77 12.28
C ASP A 75 5.31 -20.86 12.70
N LYS A 76 4.88 -22.03 13.19
CA LYS A 76 3.53 -22.21 13.78
C LYS A 76 3.31 -21.31 15.00
N GLY A 77 4.34 -21.16 15.84
CA GLY A 77 4.33 -20.28 16.98
C GLY A 77 4.11 -18.82 16.58
N LEU A 78 4.73 -18.36 15.49
CA LEU A 78 4.53 -17.01 14.97
C LEU A 78 3.07 -16.76 14.58
N VAL A 79 2.44 -17.72 13.89
CA VAL A 79 1.01 -17.64 13.54
C VAL A 79 0.13 -17.58 14.79
N ARG A 80 0.37 -18.43 15.80
CA ARG A 80 -0.42 -18.40 17.04
C ARG A 80 -0.25 -17.09 17.81
N ALA A 81 0.98 -16.63 17.97
CA ALA A 81 1.28 -15.36 18.63
C ALA A 81 0.60 -14.18 17.92
N ALA A 82 0.62 -14.15 16.58
CA ALA A 82 -0.06 -13.13 15.78
C ALA A 82 -1.59 -13.21 15.89
N THR A 83 -2.15 -14.42 15.97
CA THR A 83 -3.60 -14.65 16.11
C THR A 83 -4.12 -14.19 17.47
N SER A 84 -3.31 -14.35 18.52
CA SER A 84 -3.67 -14.00 19.90
C SER A 84 -3.16 -12.63 20.36
N GLU A 85 -2.80 -11.73 19.43
CA GLU A 85 -2.32 -10.37 19.73
C GLU A 85 -1.06 -10.29 20.64
N GLN A 86 -0.19 -11.30 20.59
CA GLN A 86 0.98 -11.38 21.47
C GLN A 86 2.20 -10.70 20.85
N LYS A 87 2.20 -9.35 20.78
CA LYS A 87 3.23 -8.54 20.11
C LYS A 87 4.66 -8.91 20.49
N ASN A 88 4.97 -8.99 21.79
CA ASN A 88 6.32 -9.33 22.26
C ASN A 88 6.80 -10.70 21.77
N LYS A 89 5.91 -11.70 21.77
CA LYS A 89 6.22 -13.04 21.27
C LYS A 89 6.44 -13.05 19.77
N VAL A 90 5.63 -12.29 19.02
CA VAL A 90 5.84 -12.09 17.58
C VAL A 90 7.23 -11.52 17.33
N SER A 91 7.60 -10.41 17.96
CA SER A 91 8.92 -9.78 17.75
C SER A 91 10.06 -10.73 18.11
N LYS A 92 9.95 -11.48 19.23
CA LYS A 92 10.94 -12.48 19.64
C LYS A 92 11.05 -13.62 18.64
N LEU A 93 9.95 -14.20 18.19
CA LEU A 93 9.94 -15.30 17.22
C LEU A 93 10.55 -14.89 15.88
N LEU A 94 10.23 -13.69 15.40
CA LEU A 94 10.83 -13.10 14.20
C LEU A 94 12.35 -12.96 14.34
N GLN A 95 12.82 -12.37 15.45
CA GLN A 95 14.26 -12.21 15.72
C GLN A 95 15.01 -13.54 15.79
N LYS A 96 14.32 -14.64 16.12
CA LYS A 96 14.88 -15.99 16.20
C LYS A 96 14.67 -16.80 14.91
N GLY A 97 14.28 -16.13 13.83
CA GLY A 97 14.22 -16.69 12.48
C GLY A 97 12.95 -17.48 12.18
N ALA A 98 11.82 -17.19 12.83
CA ALA A 98 10.53 -17.70 12.36
C ALA A 98 10.24 -17.18 10.95
N ASP A 99 9.80 -18.07 10.06
CA ASP A 99 9.50 -17.73 8.68
C ASP A 99 8.17 -16.99 8.58
N ARG A 100 8.25 -15.78 8.02
CA ARG A 100 7.10 -14.89 7.80
C ARG A 100 6.25 -15.30 6.60
N ASN A 101 6.79 -16.10 5.68
CA ASN A 101 6.07 -16.62 4.52
C ASN A 101 5.36 -17.95 4.83
N PHE A 102 5.55 -18.51 6.04
CA PHE A 102 4.95 -19.78 6.45
C PHE A 102 3.43 -19.78 6.22
N ASP A 103 2.95 -20.87 5.62
CA ASP A 103 1.54 -21.09 5.31
C ASP A 103 0.88 -19.93 4.55
N GLY A 104 1.60 -19.39 3.55
CA GLY A 104 1.14 -18.25 2.76
C GLY A 104 1.08 -16.94 3.55
N ALA A 105 2.04 -16.73 4.46
CA ALA A 105 2.06 -15.62 5.42
C ALA A 105 0.82 -15.57 6.34
N ALA A 106 0.40 -16.72 6.84
CA ALA A 106 -0.74 -16.86 7.76
C ALA A 106 -0.65 -15.92 8.98
N ALA A 107 0.55 -15.64 9.49
CA ALA A 107 0.75 -14.70 10.58
C ALA A 107 0.35 -13.26 10.19
N LEU A 108 0.77 -12.77 9.02
CA LEU A 108 0.39 -11.45 8.52
C LEU A 108 -1.11 -11.35 8.25
N ILE A 109 -1.67 -12.39 7.62
CA ILE A 109 -3.11 -12.49 7.35
C ILE A 109 -3.90 -12.41 8.66
N ALA A 110 -3.49 -13.18 9.68
CA ALA A 110 -4.12 -13.18 10.98
C ALA A 110 -4.05 -11.80 11.65
N SER A 111 -2.90 -11.11 11.60
CA SER A 111 -2.76 -9.76 12.16
C SER A 111 -3.66 -8.73 11.48
N ILE A 112 -3.74 -8.72 10.14
CA ILE A 112 -4.63 -7.81 9.41
C ILE A 112 -6.10 -8.14 9.71
N ASN A 113 -6.47 -9.42 9.71
CA ASN A 113 -7.84 -9.86 10.02
C ASN A 113 -8.24 -9.61 11.48
N GLY A 114 -7.29 -9.65 12.41
CA GLY A 114 -7.49 -9.36 13.83
C GLY A 114 -7.51 -7.87 14.19
N ASP A 115 -7.16 -6.98 13.26
CA ASP A 115 -6.97 -5.54 13.50
C ASP A 115 -5.73 -5.17 14.33
N TRP A 116 -4.73 -6.05 14.30
CA TRP A 116 -3.47 -5.89 15.02
C TRP A 116 -2.43 -5.18 14.15
N GLY A 117 -2.69 -3.92 13.80
CA GLY A 117 -1.86 -3.13 12.88
C GLY A 117 -0.37 -3.11 13.26
N ASP A 118 -0.07 -2.88 14.53
CA ASP A 118 1.30 -2.93 15.08
C ASP A 118 2.02 -4.25 14.79
N ILE A 119 1.31 -5.37 14.99
CA ILE A 119 1.86 -6.71 14.75
C ILE A 119 2.06 -6.94 13.26
N ALA A 120 1.11 -6.50 12.43
CA ALA A 120 1.23 -6.59 10.98
C ALA A 120 2.45 -5.78 10.48
N VAL A 121 2.67 -4.57 11.00
CA VAL A 121 3.84 -3.73 10.70
C VAL A 121 5.13 -4.39 11.17
N ASP A 122 5.17 -4.94 12.39
CA ASP A 122 6.33 -5.67 12.93
C ASP A 122 6.69 -6.87 12.05
N ILE A 123 5.68 -7.62 11.62
CA ILE A 123 5.87 -8.70 10.65
C ILE A 123 6.42 -8.08 9.38
N VAL A 124 5.69 -7.22 8.66
CA VAL A 124 6.06 -6.64 7.34
C VAL A 124 7.50 -6.07 7.32
N SER A 125 7.87 -5.35 8.38
CA SER A 125 9.13 -4.60 8.44
C SER A 125 10.34 -5.42 8.90
N HIS A 126 10.14 -6.67 9.34
CA HIS A 126 11.23 -7.46 9.91
C HIS A 126 12.34 -7.77 8.88
N LYS A 127 13.59 -7.59 9.27
CA LYS A 127 14.74 -7.86 8.39
C LYS A 127 15.10 -9.34 8.42
N GLY A 128 15.34 -9.96 7.27
CA GLY A 128 15.86 -11.33 7.18
C GLY A 128 15.32 -12.12 6.00
N MET A 129 14.04 -11.95 5.66
CA MET A 129 13.41 -12.55 4.49
C MET A 129 12.33 -11.62 3.95
N SER A 130 12.32 -11.40 2.63
CA SER A 130 11.26 -10.64 1.97
C SER A 130 9.97 -11.45 1.91
N LEU A 131 8.83 -10.80 2.15
CA LEU A 131 7.53 -11.39 1.84
C LEU A 131 7.36 -11.55 0.33
N HIS A 132 6.60 -12.55 -0.08
CA HIS A 132 6.20 -12.67 -1.49
C HIS A 132 5.39 -11.43 -1.92
N ARG A 133 5.67 -10.94 -3.13
CA ARG A 133 5.06 -9.71 -3.65
C ARG A 133 3.54 -9.82 -3.79
N ASP A 134 3.02 -10.99 -4.15
CA ASP A 134 1.57 -11.23 -4.26
C ASP A 134 0.85 -11.15 -2.90
N LEU A 135 1.55 -11.54 -1.82
CA LEU A 135 1.05 -11.43 -0.44
C LEU A 135 1.07 -9.97 0.02
N LEU A 136 2.10 -9.21 -0.35
CA LEU A 136 2.16 -7.78 -0.10
C LEU A 136 1.06 -7.02 -0.86
N ASP A 137 0.80 -7.37 -2.12
CA ASP A 137 -0.30 -6.82 -2.92
C ASP A 137 -1.67 -7.10 -2.29
N TRP A 138 -1.88 -8.33 -1.82
CA TRP A 138 -3.06 -8.67 -1.00
C TRP A 138 -3.17 -7.79 0.24
N ALA A 139 -2.07 -7.67 0.99
CA ALA A 139 -2.03 -6.99 2.27
C ALA A 139 -2.36 -5.50 2.13
N VAL A 140 -1.91 -4.82 1.06
CA VAL A 140 -2.29 -3.43 0.76
C VAL A 140 -3.82 -3.29 0.65
N GLY A 141 -4.45 -4.14 -0.16
CA GLY A 141 -5.91 -4.08 -0.36
C GLY A 141 -6.70 -4.42 0.90
N ALA A 142 -6.25 -5.42 1.66
CA ALA A 142 -6.89 -5.83 2.92
C ALA A 142 -6.73 -4.78 4.02
N ALA A 143 -5.53 -4.21 4.18
CA ALA A 143 -5.24 -3.15 5.15
C ALA A 143 -6.06 -1.89 4.83
N TYR A 144 -6.16 -1.50 3.55
CA TYR A 144 -7.00 -0.38 3.13
C TYR A 144 -8.47 -0.57 3.50
N ALA A 145 -9.03 -1.76 3.23
CA ALA A 145 -10.43 -2.07 3.52
C ALA A 145 -10.76 -1.98 5.03
N LYS A 146 -9.75 -2.11 5.89
CA LYS A 146 -9.85 -2.00 7.34
C LYS A 146 -9.33 -0.68 7.91
N ALA A 147 -8.99 0.28 7.05
CA ALA A 147 -8.39 1.56 7.43
C ALA A 147 -7.06 1.43 8.23
N GLN A 148 -6.32 0.33 8.05
CA GLN A 148 -5.01 0.10 8.65
C GLN A 148 -3.89 0.76 7.84
N TYR A 149 -3.88 2.08 7.77
CA TYR A 149 -3.01 2.83 6.86
C TYR A 149 -1.51 2.68 7.17
N GLN A 150 -1.13 2.46 8.43
CA GLN A 150 0.26 2.16 8.80
C GLN A 150 0.72 0.81 8.23
N THR A 151 -0.12 -0.22 8.31
CA THR A 151 0.16 -1.52 7.69
C THR A 151 0.26 -1.39 6.17
N LEU A 152 -0.64 -0.62 5.55
CA LEU A 152 -0.61 -0.33 4.13
C LEU A 152 0.72 0.32 3.71
N GLU A 153 1.14 1.38 4.41
CA GLU A 153 2.40 2.07 4.11
C GLU A 153 3.61 1.15 4.33
N ALA A 154 3.61 0.33 5.39
CA ALA A 154 4.65 -0.67 5.61
C ALA A 154 4.73 -1.69 4.46
N CYS A 155 3.59 -2.12 3.91
CA CYS A 155 3.56 -3.03 2.76
C CYS A 155 4.15 -2.35 1.51
N LEU A 156 3.79 -1.10 1.24
CA LEU A 156 4.35 -0.33 0.12
C LEU A 156 5.87 -0.13 0.27
N LEU A 157 6.34 0.20 1.47
CA LEU A 157 7.77 0.29 1.81
C LEU A 157 8.50 -1.05 1.59
N ALA A 158 7.82 -2.17 1.81
CA ALA A 158 8.33 -3.51 1.55
C ALA A 158 8.29 -3.91 0.06
N GLY A 159 7.83 -3.03 -0.83
CA GLY A 159 7.77 -3.26 -2.28
C GLY A 159 6.46 -3.90 -2.77
N ALA A 160 5.35 -3.68 -2.07
CA ALA A 160 4.03 -4.06 -2.55
C ALA A 160 3.71 -3.37 -3.89
N HIS A 161 3.29 -4.16 -4.86
CA HIS A 161 2.83 -3.70 -6.17
C HIS A 161 1.96 -4.80 -6.78
N GLY A 162 1.03 -4.43 -7.65
CA GLY A 162 0.16 -5.39 -8.33
C GLY A 162 -1.29 -4.90 -8.43
N PRO A 163 -2.18 -5.76 -8.96
CA PRO A 163 -3.55 -5.38 -9.29
C PRO A 163 -4.37 -4.88 -8.10
N ARG A 164 -4.12 -5.39 -6.88
CA ARG A 164 -4.86 -4.93 -5.69
C ARG A 164 -4.36 -3.58 -5.20
N THR A 165 -3.06 -3.33 -5.28
CA THR A 165 -2.44 -2.03 -4.99
C THR A 165 -2.98 -0.97 -5.95
N ASP A 166 -3.03 -1.29 -7.24
CA ASP A 166 -3.58 -0.41 -8.28
C ASP A 166 -5.08 -0.13 -8.06
N MET A 167 -5.87 -1.17 -7.76
CA MET A 167 -7.29 -1.01 -7.43
C MET A 167 -7.51 -0.21 -6.14
N THR A 168 -6.58 -0.31 -5.19
CA THR A 168 -6.63 0.46 -3.95
C THR A 168 -6.44 1.95 -4.23
N LEU A 169 -5.59 2.30 -5.20
CA LEU A 169 -5.47 3.68 -5.68
C LEU A 169 -6.78 4.20 -6.26
N VAL A 170 -7.45 3.42 -7.12
CA VAL A 170 -8.76 3.81 -7.67
C VAL A 170 -9.74 4.12 -6.53
N LYS A 171 -9.86 3.21 -5.55
CA LYS A 171 -10.75 3.40 -4.39
C LYS A 171 -10.37 4.62 -3.55
N ALA A 172 -9.08 4.89 -3.35
CA ALA A 172 -8.62 6.07 -2.61
C ALA A 172 -9.04 7.37 -3.31
N VAL A 173 -8.92 7.41 -4.65
CA VAL A 173 -9.41 8.53 -5.47
C VAL A 173 -10.94 8.64 -5.39
N GLU A 174 -11.66 7.53 -5.52
CA GLU A 174 -13.13 7.51 -5.43
C GLU A 174 -13.65 8.04 -4.09
N HIS A 175 -12.93 7.76 -2.99
CA HIS A 175 -13.27 8.22 -1.65
C HIS A 175 -12.68 9.60 -1.29
N GLY A 176 -11.96 10.28 -2.20
CA GLY A 176 -11.37 11.60 -1.94
C GLY A 176 -10.18 11.58 -0.97
N GLN A 177 -9.54 10.42 -0.77
CA GLN A 177 -8.44 10.23 0.18
C GLN A 177 -7.09 10.65 -0.44
N CYS A 178 -6.89 11.96 -0.62
CA CYS A 178 -5.73 12.54 -1.30
C CYS A 178 -4.38 12.03 -0.76
N ASP A 179 -4.21 11.99 0.56
CA ASP A 179 -2.92 11.63 1.17
C ASP A 179 -2.57 10.14 0.96
N ILE A 180 -3.59 9.28 0.96
CA ILE A 180 -3.42 7.84 0.67
C ILE A 180 -3.13 7.63 -0.81
N ALA A 181 -3.87 8.31 -1.70
CA ALA A 181 -3.63 8.25 -3.14
C ALA A 181 -2.20 8.73 -3.49
N ALA A 182 -1.76 9.86 -2.93
CA ALA A 182 -0.40 10.36 -3.10
C ALA A 182 0.66 9.37 -2.61
N THR A 183 0.40 8.71 -1.46
CA THR A 183 1.30 7.68 -0.92
C THR A 183 1.39 6.47 -1.84
N LEU A 184 0.27 5.97 -2.35
CA LEU A 184 0.21 4.85 -3.29
C LEU A 184 0.98 5.16 -4.58
N VAL A 185 0.75 6.33 -5.18
CA VAL A 185 1.46 6.77 -6.39
C VAL A 185 2.96 6.93 -6.15
N ARG A 186 3.36 7.53 -5.02
CA ARG A 186 4.76 7.69 -4.63
C ARG A 186 5.50 6.36 -4.57
N TRP A 187 4.82 5.31 -4.10
CA TRP A 187 5.38 3.96 -4.00
C TRP A 187 5.15 3.09 -5.24
N GLY A 188 4.67 3.67 -6.35
CA GLY A 188 4.63 3.02 -7.66
C GLY A 188 3.33 2.29 -8.00
N ALA A 189 2.22 2.58 -7.31
CA ALA A 189 0.90 2.13 -7.75
C ALA A 189 0.60 2.68 -9.16
N SER A 190 0.08 1.83 -10.04
CA SER A 190 -0.17 2.19 -11.43
C SER A 190 -1.36 3.14 -11.56
N VAL A 191 -1.11 4.28 -12.19
CA VAL A 191 -2.16 5.24 -12.58
C VAL A 191 -2.84 4.86 -13.89
N GLU A 192 -2.35 3.84 -14.60
CA GLU A 192 -2.92 3.32 -15.86
C GLU A 192 -4.05 2.30 -15.64
N CYS A 193 -4.32 1.91 -14.40
CA CYS A 193 -5.32 0.90 -14.10
C CYS A 193 -6.71 1.29 -14.63
N GLN A 194 -7.42 0.30 -15.19
CA GLN A 194 -8.72 0.50 -15.83
C GLN A 194 -8.73 1.65 -16.87
N SER A 195 -7.69 1.71 -17.71
CA SER A 195 -7.56 2.74 -18.75
C SER A 195 -7.45 4.16 -18.19
N GLY A 196 -6.70 4.34 -17.09
CA GLY A 196 -6.46 5.66 -16.49
C GLY A 196 -7.55 6.12 -15.53
N ALA A 197 -8.32 5.19 -14.94
CA ALA A 197 -9.43 5.52 -14.05
C ALA A 197 -9.07 6.50 -12.92
N PRO A 198 -7.91 6.40 -12.23
CA PRO A 198 -7.52 7.38 -11.21
C PRO A 198 -7.48 8.83 -11.73
N VAL A 199 -6.94 9.03 -12.94
CA VAL A 199 -6.81 10.36 -13.56
C VAL A 199 -8.18 10.89 -13.98
N VAL A 200 -8.99 10.03 -14.59
CA VAL A 200 -10.35 10.37 -15.04
C VAL A 200 -11.24 10.74 -13.85
N LEU A 201 -11.21 9.96 -12.77
CA LEU A 201 -12.02 10.20 -11.58
C LEU A 201 -11.62 11.48 -10.86
N ALA A 202 -10.32 11.72 -10.68
CA ALA A 202 -9.82 12.95 -10.06
C ALA A 202 -10.26 14.20 -10.87
N THR A 203 -10.18 14.10 -12.20
CA THR A 203 -10.61 15.18 -13.11
C THR A 203 -12.11 15.41 -13.04
N LYS A 204 -12.92 14.35 -13.11
CA LYS A 204 -14.40 14.43 -13.06
C LYS A 204 -14.92 15.00 -11.74
N ARG A 205 -14.18 14.81 -10.65
CA ARG A 205 -14.50 15.38 -9.32
C ARG A 205 -14.08 16.85 -9.19
N GLY A 206 -13.24 17.36 -10.08
CA GLY A 206 -12.70 18.72 -9.99
C GLY A 206 -11.69 18.91 -8.86
N GLU A 207 -11.10 17.83 -8.36
CA GLU A 207 -10.20 17.87 -7.20
C GLU A 207 -8.75 18.10 -7.65
N ALA A 208 -8.33 19.36 -7.74
CA ALA A 208 -7.00 19.74 -8.26
C ALA A 208 -5.84 19.05 -7.54
N ARG A 209 -5.92 18.96 -6.20
CA ARG A 209 -4.90 18.28 -5.39
C ARG A 209 -4.82 16.79 -5.68
N MET A 210 -5.96 16.13 -5.85
CA MET A 210 -6.04 14.71 -6.20
C MET A 210 -5.48 14.48 -7.60
N LEU A 211 -5.87 15.32 -8.57
CA LEU A 211 -5.38 15.24 -9.94
C LEU A 211 -3.86 15.40 -9.99
N LEU A 212 -3.31 16.40 -9.30
CA LEU A 212 -1.85 16.57 -9.19
C LEU A 212 -1.17 15.33 -8.59
N ALA A 213 -1.76 14.73 -7.55
CA ALA A 213 -1.21 13.53 -6.92
C ALA A 213 -1.13 12.34 -7.89
N VAL A 214 -2.17 12.09 -8.70
CA VAL A 214 -2.16 11.01 -9.69
C VAL A 214 -1.30 11.35 -10.91
N LEU A 215 -1.17 12.62 -11.29
CA LEU A 215 -0.28 13.03 -12.39
C LEU A 215 1.20 12.79 -12.08
N HIS A 216 1.61 12.78 -10.80
CA HIS A 216 2.97 12.37 -10.41
C HIS A 216 3.29 10.92 -10.80
N GLY A 217 2.28 10.07 -10.98
CA GLY A 217 2.44 8.71 -11.50
C GLY A 217 2.76 8.65 -12.99
N LYS A 218 2.84 9.79 -13.68
CA LYS A 218 3.15 9.94 -15.11
C LYS A 218 2.21 9.12 -16.00
N PRO A 219 0.90 9.43 -15.97
CA PRO A 219 -0.05 8.73 -16.82
C PRO A 219 0.25 8.92 -18.31
N SER A 220 -0.23 7.98 -19.11
CA SER A 220 -0.15 8.02 -20.56
C SER A 220 -0.98 9.16 -21.14
N ASN A 221 -0.61 9.60 -22.35
CA ASN A 221 -1.40 10.61 -23.07
C ASN A 221 -2.85 10.12 -23.29
N SER A 222 -3.07 8.82 -23.51
CA SER A 222 -4.42 8.23 -23.63
C SER A 222 -5.27 8.37 -22.35
N ALA A 223 -4.67 8.12 -21.18
CA ALA A 223 -5.35 8.30 -19.89
C ALA A 223 -5.69 9.78 -19.65
N MET A 224 -4.75 10.69 -19.94
CA MET A 224 -4.98 12.13 -19.83
C MET A 224 -6.01 12.66 -20.84
N ALA A 225 -6.03 12.12 -22.07
CA ALA A 225 -7.03 12.42 -23.09
C ALA A 225 -8.44 11.94 -22.66
N SER A 226 -8.53 10.77 -22.05
CA SER A 226 -9.78 10.30 -21.45
C SER A 226 -10.24 11.22 -20.32
N ALA A 227 -9.30 11.72 -19.51
CA ALA A 227 -9.61 12.65 -18.43
C ALA A 227 -10.07 14.03 -18.93
N ILE A 228 -9.38 14.61 -19.93
CA ILE A 228 -9.71 15.95 -20.44
C ILE A 228 -11.13 15.97 -21.05
N SER A 229 -11.56 14.86 -21.67
CA SER A 229 -12.91 14.72 -22.23
C SER A 229 -14.04 14.88 -21.21
N GLN A 230 -13.75 14.72 -19.91
CA GLN A 230 -14.74 14.82 -18.85
C GLN A 230 -14.88 16.24 -18.29
N ILE A 231 -14.05 17.21 -18.69
CA ILE A 231 -14.03 18.56 -18.09
C ILE A 231 -15.36 19.29 -18.23
N VAL A 232 -16.06 19.11 -19.37
CA VAL A 232 -17.38 19.73 -19.58
C VAL A 232 -18.40 19.33 -18.52
N THR A 233 -18.20 18.18 -17.85
CA THR A 233 -19.10 17.69 -16.79
C THR A 233 -18.94 18.44 -15.47
N LEU A 234 -17.87 19.23 -15.29
CA LEU A 234 -17.59 19.98 -14.07
C LEU A 234 -18.53 21.17 -13.85
N GLY A 235 -19.05 21.74 -14.94
CA GLY A 235 -20.00 22.86 -14.91
C GLY A 235 -19.43 24.21 -14.44
N ASP A 236 -18.28 24.22 -13.76
CA ASP A 236 -17.55 25.41 -13.30
C ASP A 236 -16.29 25.64 -14.14
N ILE A 237 -16.21 26.83 -14.75
CA ILE A 237 -15.12 27.20 -15.66
C ILE A 237 -13.78 27.42 -14.95
N GLY A 238 -13.78 27.85 -13.68
CA GLY A 238 -12.57 28.05 -12.90
C GLY A 238 -11.95 26.73 -12.47
N ILE A 239 -12.78 25.74 -12.11
CA ILE A 239 -12.32 24.37 -11.85
C ILE A 239 -11.82 23.72 -13.14
N ALA A 240 -12.57 23.88 -14.25
CA ALA A 240 -12.15 23.40 -15.57
C ALA A 240 -10.76 23.95 -15.97
N TYR A 241 -10.53 25.25 -15.75
CA TYR A 241 -9.22 25.88 -15.98
C TYR A 241 -8.11 25.19 -15.20
N GLN A 242 -8.29 24.99 -13.89
CA GLN A 242 -7.28 24.33 -13.06
C GLN A 242 -7.00 22.89 -13.52
N MET A 243 -8.04 22.12 -13.86
CA MET A 243 -7.85 20.74 -14.33
C MET A 243 -7.10 20.71 -15.67
N ILE A 244 -7.48 21.56 -16.62
CA ILE A 244 -6.82 21.67 -17.93
C ILE A 244 -5.36 22.07 -17.76
N GLU A 245 -5.09 23.08 -16.95
CA GLU A 245 -3.74 23.55 -16.71
C GLU A 245 -2.84 22.41 -16.19
N LEU A 246 -3.35 21.63 -15.23
CA LEU A 246 -2.61 20.48 -14.67
C LEU A 246 -2.35 19.41 -15.74
N LEU A 247 -3.36 19.04 -16.53
CA LEU A 247 -3.22 18.04 -17.60
C LEU A 247 -2.23 18.49 -18.70
N LEU A 248 -2.31 19.73 -19.14
CA LEU A 248 -1.39 20.29 -20.14
C LEU A 248 0.03 20.41 -19.59
N SER A 249 0.19 20.78 -18.31
CA SER A 249 1.49 20.86 -17.65
C SER A 249 2.13 19.48 -17.46
N ALA A 250 1.30 18.43 -17.30
CA ALA A 250 1.76 17.04 -17.31
C ALA A 250 2.10 16.50 -18.72
N GLY A 251 1.91 17.30 -19.77
CA GLY A 251 2.32 16.98 -21.13
C GLY A 251 1.22 16.45 -22.05
N LEU A 252 -0.07 16.58 -21.68
CA LEU A 252 -1.18 16.25 -22.57
C LEU A 252 -1.14 17.12 -23.86
N ARG A 253 -1.14 16.48 -25.02
CA ARG A 253 -1.13 17.11 -26.36
C ARG A 253 -1.94 16.27 -27.34
N GLY A 254 -2.31 16.88 -28.47
CA GLY A 254 -2.97 16.20 -29.59
C GLY A 254 -4.48 16.45 -29.66
N ASP A 255 -5.18 15.60 -30.40
CA ASP A 255 -6.58 15.82 -30.82
C ASP A 255 -7.54 16.07 -29.66
N ALA A 256 -7.36 15.40 -28.53
CA ALA A 256 -8.22 15.57 -27.34
C ALA A 256 -8.20 17.01 -26.80
N VAL A 257 -7.09 17.73 -26.94
CA VAL A 257 -6.97 19.16 -26.58
C VAL A 257 -7.82 20.00 -27.54
N SER A 258 -7.71 19.73 -28.84
CA SER A 258 -8.46 20.42 -29.89
C SER A 258 -9.98 20.18 -29.76
N GLU A 259 -10.39 18.95 -29.47
CA GLU A 259 -11.80 18.61 -29.22
C GLU A 259 -12.33 19.33 -27.97
N THR A 260 -11.54 19.37 -26.90
CA THR A 260 -11.92 20.10 -25.68
C THR A 260 -12.07 21.60 -25.95
N LEU A 261 -11.21 22.19 -26.77
CA LEU A 261 -11.35 23.59 -27.21
C LEU A 261 -12.67 23.82 -27.94
N ILE A 262 -13.04 22.94 -28.89
CA ILE A 262 -14.32 23.03 -29.60
C ILE A 262 -15.49 22.97 -28.61
N GLN A 263 -15.43 22.08 -27.61
CA GLN A 263 -16.47 21.95 -26.60
C GLN A 263 -16.59 23.18 -25.68
N ILE A 264 -15.47 23.82 -25.32
CA ILE A 264 -15.46 25.03 -24.47
C ILE A 264 -16.07 26.25 -25.19
N LEU A 265 -15.86 26.34 -26.50
CA LEU A 265 -16.44 27.40 -27.33
C LEU A 265 -17.97 27.26 -27.45
N ASP A 266 -18.54 26.07 -27.22
CA ASP A 266 -19.98 25.90 -27.10
C ASP A 266 -20.48 26.37 -25.71
N THR A 267 -20.99 27.59 -25.69
CA THR A 267 -21.55 28.25 -24.49
C THR A 267 -22.66 27.47 -23.78
N LYS A 268 -23.24 26.45 -24.41
CA LYS A 268 -24.27 25.58 -23.80
C LYS A 268 -23.69 24.55 -22.84
N LEU A 269 -22.41 24.20 -22.97
CA LEU A 269 -21.78 23.10 -22.25
C LEU A 269 -21.08 23.53 -20.95
N LEU A 270 -20.58 24.76 -20.87
CA LEU A 270 -19.90 25.29 -19.70
C LEU A 270 -20.44 26.68 -19.31
N LYS A 271 -21.01 26.75 -18.11
CA LYS A 271 -21.50 28.01 -17.53
C LYS A 271 -20.33 28.80 -16.96
N GLY A 272 -20.23 30.07 -17.32
CA GLY A 272 -19.13 30.93 -16.90
C GLY A 272 -19.07 32.23 -17.68
N ASP A 273 -18.39 33.22 -17.11
CA ASP A 273 -18.13 34.52 -17.72
C ASP A 273 -17.32 34.38 -19.02
N GLU A 274 -17.55 35.26 -19.98
CA GLU A 274 -16.86 35.25 -21.28
C GLU A 274 -15.35 35.42 -21.10
N ASN A 275 -14.89 36.24 -20.16
CA ASN A 275 -13.47 36.42 -19.88
C ASN A 275 -12.78 35.12 -19.42
N ALA A 276 -13.45 34.34 -18.57
CA ALA A 276 -12.93 33.06 -18.11
C ALA A 276 -12.86 32.03 -19.26
N ARG A 277 -13.79 32.10 -20.21
CA ARG A 277 -13.80 31.26 -21.41
C ARG A 277 -12.68 31.65 -22.37
N CYS A 278 -12.46 32.94 -22.58
CA CYS A 278 -11.31 33.46 -23.32
C CYS A 278 -10.00 32.97 -22.70
N GLY A 279 -9.83 33.13 -21.38
CA GLY A 279 -8.64 32.64 -20.67
C GLY A 279 -8.41 31.13 -20.82
N LEU A 280 -9.47 30.33 -20.74
CA LEU A 280 -9.39 28.88 -20.95
C LEU A 280 -9.02 28.50 -22.39
N SER A 281 -9.53 29.27 -23.36
CA SER A 281 -9.24 29.07 -24.78
C SER A 281 -7.79 29.43 -25.09
N CYS A 282 -7.28 30.55 -24.55
CA CYS A 282 -5.86 30.91 -24.65
C CYS A 282 -4.96 29.83 -24.03
N LEU A 283 -5.33 29.30 -22.86
CA LEU A 283 -4.56 28.22 -22.21
C LEU A 283 -4.40 26.99 -23.11
N LEU A 284 -5.46 26.55 -23.78
CA LEU A 284 -5.44 25.40 -24.70
C LEU A 284 -4.63 25.67 -25.97
N LEU A 285 -4.69 26.90 -26.50
CA LEU A 285 -3.93 27.29 -27.69
C LEU A 285 -2.44 27.41 -27.39
N GLU A 286 -2.08 28.09 -26.30
CA GLU A 286 -0.70 28.37 -25.91
C GLU A 286 0.03 27.14 -25.36
N LYS A 287 -0.55 26.46 -24.35
CA LYS A 287 0.09 25.30 -23.72
C LYS A 287 -0.21 24.00 -24.44
N GLY A 288 -1.35 23.88 -25.11
CA GLY A 288 -1.82 22.63 -25.71
C GLY A 288 -1.36 22.37 -27.14
N GLY A 289 -0.80 23.38 -27.84
CA GLY A 289 -0.32 23.23 -29.22
C GLY A 289 -1.43 23.05 -30.26
N ALA A 290 -2.68 23.39 -29.92
CA ALA A 290 -3.86 23.18 -30.78
C ALA A 290 -3.87 24.02 -32.07
N VAL A 291 -2.91 24.93 -32.25
CA VAL A 291 -2.81 25.81 -33.43
C VAL A 291 -2.54 25.03 -34.73
N GLU A 292 -1.82 23.90 -34.67
CA GLU A 292 -1.50 23.14 -35.90
C GLU A 292 -2.69 22.36 -36.49
N LEU A 293 -3.61 21.86 -35.66
CA LEU A 293 -4.72 20.97 -36.11
C LEU A 293 -5.99 21.72 -36.53
N LEU A 294 -6.24 22.92 -35.99
CA LEU A 294 -7.38 23.76 -36.40
C LEU A 294 -7.29 24.22 -37.86
N SER A 295 -6.10 24.10 -38.49
CA SER A 295 -5.90 24.37 -39.92
C SER A 295 -6.49 23.27 -40.83
N GLN A 296 -6.82 22.08 -40.29
CA GLN A 296 -7.17 20.90 -41.09
C GLN A 296 -8.64 20.43 -40.98
N SER A 297 -9.39 20.71 -39.90
CA SER A 297 -10.66 19.99 -39.66
C SER A 297 -11.98 20.76 -39.73
N VAL A 298 -12.05 22.10 -39.72
CA VAL A 298 -13.32 22.82 -39.92
C VAL A 298 -13.06 24.17 -40.60
N GLY A 299 -13.88 24.53 -41.59
CA GLY A 299 -13.64 25.65 -42.50
C GLY A 299 -13.23 26.99 -41.84
N PRO A 300 -12.35 27.77 -42.50
CA PRO A 300 -11.55 28.85 -41.92
C PRO A 300 -12.31 30.12 -41.50
N THR A 301 -13.63 30.10 -41.31
CA THR A 301 -14.42 31.34 -41.16
C THR A 301 -15.08 31.50 -39.79
N ALA A 302 -15.43 30.41 -39.11
CA ALA A 302 -16.07 30.48 -37.79
C ALA A 302 -15.04 30.52 -36.66
N ILE A 303 -14.03 29.64 -36.72
CA ILE A 303 -12.95 29.57 -35.73
C ILE A 303 -12.02 30.78 -35.84
N ASN A 304 -11.67 31.23 -37.06
CA ASN A 304 -10.87 32.45 -37.23
C ASN A 304 -11.58 33.72 -36.75
N ARG A 305 -12.91 33.74 -36.69
CA ARG A 305 -13.65 34.86 -36.10
C ARG A 305 -13.57 34.80 -34.59
N ALA A 306 -13.87 33.66 -33.99
CA ALA A 306 -13.78 33.46 -32.53
C ALA A 306 -12.34 33.64 -32.00
N LEU A 307 -11.33 33.13 -32.71
CA LEU A 307 -9.92 33.32 -32.39
C LEU A 307 -9.45 34.77 -32.54
N ARG A 308 -9.94 35.47 -33.58
CA ARG A 308 -9.66 36.89 -33.77
C ARG A 308 -10.29 37.73 -32.67
N ASP A 309 -11.53 37.44 -32.30
CA ASP A 309 -12.22 38.14 -31.21
C ASP A 309 -11.49 37.90 -29.86
N VAL A 310 -10.97 36.68 -29.61
CA VAL A 310 -10.17 36.35 -28.42
C VAL A 310 -8.80 37.03 -28.42
N LEU A 311 -8.10 37.11 -29.56
CA LEU A 311 -6.80 37.77 -29.70
C LEU A 311 -6.87 39.30 -29.75
N GLU A 312 -8.01 39.88 -30.13
CA GLU A 312 -8.23 41.33 -30.16
C GLU A 312 -8.64 41.92 -28.80
N HIS A 313 -9.00 41.07 -27.82
CA HIS A 313 -9.44 41.46 -26.48
C HIS A 313 -8.50 41.03 -25.34
N SER A 314 -7.33 40.46 -25.67
CA SER A 314 -6.20 40.21 -24.74
C SER A 314 -5.20 41.36 -24.76
#